data_AF-A0A358PBW0-F1
#
_entry.id   AF-A0A358PBW0-F1
#
_cell.length_a   1.000
_cell.length_b   1.000
_cell.length_c   1.000
_cell.angle_alpha   90.00
_cell.angle_beta   90.00
_cell.angle_gamma   90.00
#
_symmetry.space_group_name_H-M   'P 1'
#
loop_
_entity.id
_entity.type
_entity.pdbx_description
1 polymer ?
#
loop_
_entity_poly.entity_id
_entity_poly.type
_entity_poly.pdbx_seq_one_letter_code
_entity_poly.pdbx_strand_id
1 'polypeptide(L)' 'MPSFDIVSKIDTTAVDNALAGVTKEMDVRYDFKGSHCEVSRTEDAILIKADDELKRRQVEELIITHLTRKGVDTKV' A
#
# COMPACT_ATOMS: atom_id res chain seq x y z
N MET A 1 -22.62 -28.15 -18.16
CA MET A 1 -21.66 -28.42 -17.07
C MET A 1 -21.12 -27.08 -16.63
N PRO A 2 -21.43 -26.56 -15.42
CA PRO A 2 -20.89 -25.28 -15.00
C PRO A 2 -19.41 -25.46 -14.62
N SER A 3 -18.53 -24.71 -15.27
CA SER A 3 -17.12 -24.54 -14.90
C SER A 3 -16.92 -23.15 -14.30
N PHE A 4 -15.94 -23.01 -13.42
CA PHE A 4 -15.53 -21.73 -12.88
C PHE A 4 -14.00 -21.65 -12.90
N ASP A 5 -13.47 -20.47 -13.21
CA ASP A 5 -12.03 -20.22 -13.19
C ASP A 5 -11.61 -19.64 -11.83
N ILE A 6 -10.54 -20.19 -11.26
CA ILE A 6 -9.86 -19.62 -10.09
C ILE A 6 -8.81 -18.65 -10.61
N VAL A 7 -9.06 -17.36 -10.46
CA VAL A 7 -8.16 -16.29 -10.96
C VAL A 7 -7.86 -15.35 -9.80
N SER A 8 -6.57 -15.18 -9.49
CA SER A 8 -6.13 -14.14 -8.55
C SER A 8 -6.04 -12.82 -9.30
N LYS A 9 -7.15 -12.07 -9.33
CA LYS A 9 -7.19 -10.72 -9.88
C LYS A 9 -7.06 -9.73 -8.73
N ILE A 10 -5.98 -8.96 -8.73
CA ILE A 10 -5.81 -7.84 -7.81
C ILE A 10 -6.65 -6.69 -8.36
N ASP A 11 -7.56 -6.16 -7.54
CA ASP A 11 -8.29 -4.94 -7.89
C ASP A 11 -7.34 -3.74 -7.80
N THR A 12 -6.84 -3.31 -8.95
CA THR A 12 -5.93 -2.16 -9.07
C THR A 12 -6.55 -0.88 -8.51
N THR A 13 -7.87 -0.72 -8.59
CA THR A 13 -8.60 0.44 -8.07
C THR A 13 -8.61 0.42 -6.54
N ALA A 14 -8.78 -0.76 -5.94
CA ALA A 14 -8.71 -0.93 -4.50
C ALA A 14 -7.30 -0.63 -3.97
N VAL A 15 -6.27 -1.06 -4.70
CA VAL A 15 -4.86 -0.76 -4.40
C VAL A 15 -4.59 0.74 -4.46
N ASP A 16 -5.01 1.44 -5.51
CA ASP A 16 -4.82 2.90 -5.63
C ASP A 16 -5.50 3.66 -4.49
N ASN A 17 -6.72 3.25 -4.13
CA ASN A 17 -7.44 3.83 -3.01
C ASN A 17 -6.75 3.55 -1.66
N ALA A 18 -6.13 2.38 -1.49
CA ALA A 18 -5.35 2.05 -0.31
C ALA A 18 -4.11 2.95 -0.21
N LEU A 19 -3.36 3.10 -1.30
CA LEU A 19 -2.16 3.94 -1.37
C LEU A 19 -2.45 5.43 -1.13
N ALA A 20 -3.56 5.94 -1.65
CA ALA A 20 -4.03 7.29 -1.35
C ALA A 20 -4.36 7.46 0.14
N GLY A 21 -4.91 6.42 0.78
CA GLY A 21 -5.15 6.39 2.23
C GLY A 21 -3.86 6.45 3.05
N VAL A 22 -2.86 5.65 2.66
CA VAL A 22 -1.51 5.66 3.27
C VAL A 22 -0.88 7.05 3.18
N THR A 23 -0.92 7.66 2.00
CA THR A 23 -0.32 9.00 1.76
C THR A 23 -0.96 10.06 2.66
N LYS A 24 -2.30 10.03 2.80
CA LYS A 24 -3.01 10.94 3.71
C LYS A 24 -2.67 10.70 5.17
N GLU A 25 -2.54 9.44 5.58
CA GLU A 25 -2.18 9.11 6.96
C GLU A 25 -0.76 9.54 7.30
N MET A 26 0.19 9.37 6.38
CA MET A 26 1.55 9.88 6.51
C MET A 26 1.60 11.41 6.64
N ASP A 27 0.77 12.14 5.89
CA ASP A 27 0.71 13.61 5.94
C ASP A 27 0.19 14.14 7.30
N VAL A 28 -0.74 13.41 7.93
CA VAL A 28 -1.29 13.76 9.25
C VAL A 28 -0.36 13.34 10.39
N ARG A 29 0.47 12.32 10.18
CA ARG A 29 1.38 11.78 11.18
C ARG A 29 2.60 12.68 11.41
N TYR A 30 2.76 13.16 12.65
CA TYR A 30 3.84 14.08 13.01
C TYR A 30 5.24 13.48 12.83
N ASP A 31 5.37 12.18 12.97
CA ASP A 31 6.61 11.42 12.82
C ASP A 31 7.12 11.33 11.37
N PHE A 32 6.24 11.49 10.38
CA PHE A 32 6.62 11.63 8.97
C PHE A 32 6.82 13.09 8.54
N LYS A 33 6.40 14.05 9.37
CA LYS A 33 6.49 15.48 9.09
C LYS A 33 7.97 15.91 9.03
N GLY A 34 8.40 16.37 7.86
CA GLY A 34 9.80 16.74 7.61
C GLY A 34 10.69 15.58 7.17
N SER A 35 10.13 14.39 6.95
CA SER A 35 10.84 13.27 6.30
C SER A 35 10.51 13.22 4.80
N HIS A 36 11.47 12.83 3.96
CA HIS A 36 11.24 12.56 2.54
C HIS A 36 10.71 11.13 2.35
N CYS A 37 9.53 10.86 2.90
CA CYS A 37 8.84 9.60 2.68
C CYS A 37 7.82 9.72 1.53
N GLU A 38 7.96 8.88 0.52
CA GLU A 38 7.11 8.88 -0.68
C GLU A 38 6.71 7.45 -1.02
N VAL A 39 5.43 7.24 -1.33
CA VAL A 39 4.90 5.96 -1.81
C VAL A 39 4.38 6.17 -3.21
N SER A 40 4.90 5.39 -4.16
CA SER A 40 4.47 5.43 -5.56
C SER A 40 4.20 4.02 -6.07
N ARG A 41 3.27 3.90 -7.01
CA ARG A 41 2.95 2.64 -7.66
C ARG A 41 3.32 2.72 -9.13
N THR A 42 3.97 1.67 -9.60
CA THR A 42 4.21 1.36 -11.02
C THR A 42 3.25 0.25 -11.45
N GLU A 43 3.25 -0.10 -12.73
CA GLU A 43 2.33 -1.13 -13.27
C GLU A 43 2.44 -2.46 -12.50
N ASP A 44 3.67 -2.85 -12.13
CA ASP A 44 3.95 -4.15 -11.50
C ASP A 44 4.39 -4.08 -10.03
N ALA A 45 4.77 -2.90 -9.51
CA ALA A 45 5.37 -2.79 -8.18
C ALA A 45 5.04 -1.51 -7.42
N ILE A 46 5.13 -1.57 -6.08
CA ILE A 46 5.02 -0.41 -5.18
C ILE A 46 6.43 -0.01 -4.73
N LEU A 47 6.78 1.25 -4.95
CA LEU A 47 8.05 1.87 -4.57
C LEU A 47 7.86 2.70 -3.31
N ILE A 48 8.66 2.41 -2.29
CA ILE A 48 8.71 3.15 -1.03
C ILE A 48 10.05 3.87 -0.96
N LYS A 49 10.02 5.20 -0.90
CA LYS A 49 11.17 6.02 -0.52
C LYS A 49 10.98 6.46 0.92
N ALA A 50 12.02 6.31 1.72
CA ALA A 50 12.05 6.77 3.11
C ALA A 50 13.49 7.13 3.48
N ASP A 51 13.65 8.09 4.39
CA ASP A 51 14.98 8.56 4.82
C ASP A 51 15.74 7.52 5.64
N ASP A 52 15.02 6.67 6.37
CA ASP A 52 15.59 5.68 7.27
C ASP A 52 14.80 4.36 7.20
N GLU A 53 15.42 3.29 7.68
CA GLU A 53 14.84 1.95 7.65
C GLU A 53 13.62 1.81 8.58
N LEU A 54 13.57 2.59 9.66
CA LEU A 54 12.45 2.58 10.61
C LEU A 54 11.18 3.14 9.96
N LYS A 55 11.28 4.28 9.28
CA LYS A 55 10.18 4.88 8.50
C LYS A 55 9.80 3.99 7.33
N ARG A 56 10.76 3.38 6.63
CA ARG A 56 10.47 2.41 5.56
C ARG A 56 9.56 1.28 6.08
N ARG A 57 9.91 0.69 7.24
CA ARG A 57 9.10 -0.37 7.86
C ARG A 57 7.73 0.12 8.30
N GLN A 58 7.63 1.31 8.88
CA GLN A 58 6.34 1.88 9.26
C GLN A 58 5.42 2.13 8.05
N VAL A 59 5.99 2.62 6.94
CA VAL A 59 5.24 2.82 5.69
C VAL A 59 4.79 1.49 5.11
N GLU A 60 5.65 0.46 5.15
CA GLU A 60 5.30 -0.91 4.74
C GLU A 60 4.11 -1.47 5.55
N GLU A 61 4.13 -1.32 6.88
CA GLU A 61 3.02 -1.74 7.75
C GLU A 61 1.72 -0.96 7.48
N LEU A 62 1.82 0.35 7.20
CA LEU A 62 0.69 1.18 6.79
C LEU A 62 0.06 0.67 5.49
N ILE A 63 0.89 0.38 4.48
CA ILE A 63 0.44 -0.17 3.19
C ILE A 63 -0.30 -1.48 3.40
N ILE A 64 0.28 -2.43 4.15
CA ILE A 64 -0.36 -3.71 4.45
C ILE A 64 -1.70 -3.51 5.15
N THR A 65 -1.76 -2.61 6.13
CA THR A 65 -3.00 -2.32 6.88
C THR A 65 -4.10 -1.77 5.98
N HIS A 66 -3.76 -0.80 5.12
CA HIS A 66 -4.72 -0.20 4.19
C HIS A 66 -5.18 -1.17 3.10
N LEU A 67 -4.27 -1.98 2.54
CA LEU A 67 -4.59 -3.00 1.55
C LEU A 67 -5.52 -4.07 2.15
N THR A 68 -5.21 -4.55 3.35
CA THR A 68 -6.04 -5.54 4.06
C THR A 68 -7.44 -4.99 4.35
N ARG A 69 -7.55 -3.72 4.76
CA ARG A 69 -8.85 -3.04 4.95
C ARG A 69 -9.66 -2.93 3.66
N LYS A 70 -9.01 -2.91 2.49
CA LYS A 70 -9.66 -2.90 1.17
C LYS A 70 -9.96 -4.30 0.64
N GLY A 71 -9.69 -5.35 1.42
CA GLY A 71 -9.92 -6.74 1.00
C GLY A 71 -8.91 -7.24 -0.02
N VAL A 72 -7.78 -6.54 -0.18
CA VAL A 72 -6.65 -7.04 -0.97
C VAL A 72 -5.85 -7.96 -0.06
N ASP A 73 -5.70 -9.22 -0.48
CA ASP A 73 -4.87 -10.17 0.26
C ASP A 73 -3.41 -9.73 0.20
N THR A 74 -2.82 -9.48 1.37
CA THR A 74 -1.43 -9.05 1.54
C THR A 74 -0.52 -10.22 1.89
N LYS A 75 -1.07 -11.43 2.06
CA LYS A 75 -0.30 -12.67 2.14
C LYS A 75 -0.11 -13.21 0.73
N VAL A 76 1.07 -13.00 0.18
CA VAL A 76 1.57 -13.71 -1.00
C VAL A 76 2.77 -14.54 -0.59
#